data_AF-A0A562LRS0-F1
#
_entry.id   AF-A0A562LRS0-F1
#
_cell.length_a   1.000
_cell.length_b   1.000
_cell.length_c   1.000
_cell.angle_alpha   90.00
_cell.angle_beta   90.00
_cell.angle_gamma   90.00
#
_symmetry.space_group_name_H-M   'P 1'
#
loop_
_entity.id
_entity.type
_entity.pdbx_description
1 polymer ?
#
loop_
_entity_poly.entity_id
_entity_poly.type
_entity_poly.pdbx_seq_one_letter_code
_entity_poly.pdbx_strand_id
1 'polypeptide(L)'
;MPRLGPFLQLSRDHHNALVLARSVAGMPSSAPVDVLQAMNLRIAQYWQTEMRAHFQQEEAILAQYPDALPRVLQQRLLDDHLVLAEGARRAEALSLDEPALRAWGERLATHVRMEERECFPVMQAALGLG
;
A
#
# COMPACT_ATOMS: atom_id res chain seq x y z
N MET A 1 -11.99 16.94 4.55
CA MET A 1 -11.26 17.38 5.75
C MET A 1 -9.76 17.23 5.49
N PRO A 2 -8.91 18.17 5.94
CA PRO A 2 -7.47 18.01 5.84
C PRO A 2 -7.00 16.81 6.67
N ARG A 3 -5.90 16.18 6.25
CA ARG A 3 -5.22 15.16 7.05
C ARG A 3 -4.50 15.83 8.22
N LEU A 4 -4.68 15.29 9.42
CA LEU A 4 -4.12 15.82 10.66
C LEU A 4 -3.33 14.75 11.41
N GLY A 5 -2.39 15.19 12.25
CA GLY A 5 -1.56 14.29 13.06
C GLY A 5 -0.80 13.26 12.21
N PRO A 6 -0.77 11.97 12.61
CA PRO A 6 -0.01 10.94 11.88
C PRO A 6 -0.52 10.71 10.46
N PHE A 7 -1.83 10.91 10.21
CA PHE A 7 -2.44 10.69 8.90
C PHE A 7 -1.96 11.66 7.81
N LEU A 8 -1.39 12.82 8.19
CA LEU A 8 -0.80 13.74 7.23
C LEU A 8 0.45 13.15 6.58
N GLN A 9 1.32 12.52 7.38
CA GLN A 9 2.52 11.92 6.83
C GLN A 9 2.20 10.65 6.05
N LEU A 10 1.34 9.78 6.60
CA LEU A 10 0.88 8.58 5.90
C LEU A 10 0.26 8.91 4.53
N SER A 11 -0.60 9.93 4.47
CA SER A 11 -1.19 10.38 3.21
C SER A 11 -0.17 10.92 2.20
N ARG A 12 0.97 11.48 2.66
CA ARG A 12 2.06 11.90 1.77
C ARG A 12 2.79 10.70 1.18
N ASP A 13 3.03 9.67 1.98
CA ASP A 13 3.73 8.46 1.55
C ASP A 13 2.96 7.71 0.45
N HIS A 14 1.62 7.83 0.43
CA HIS A 14 0.76 7.31 -0.63
C HIS A 14 1.10 7.83 -2.03
N HIS A 15 1.74 8.99 -2.16
CA HIS A 15 2.16 9.50 -3.46
C HIS A 15 3.08 8.49 -4.18
N ASN A 16 4.08 7.97 -3.47
CA ASN A 16 5.04 7.03 -4.05
C ASN A 16 4.40 5.68 -4.35
N ALA A 17 3.47 5.21 -3.50
CA ALA A 17 2.66 4.02 -3.77
C ALA A 17 1.88 4.16 -5.09
N LEU A 18 1.20 5.29 -5.30
CA LEU A 18 0.41 5.54 -6.51
C LEU A 18 1.27 5.69 -7.75
N VAL A 19 2.45 6.31 -7.64
CA VAL A 19 3.43 6.38 -8.73
C VAL A 19 3.89 4.98 -9.14
N LEU A 20 4.19 4.11 -8.17
CA LEU A 20 4.60 2.74 -8.44
C LEU A 20 3.47 1.93 -9.08
N ALA A 21 2.26 1.99 -8.53
CA ALA A 21 1.09 1.32 -9.09
C ALA A 21 0.80 1.76 -10.53
N ARG A 22 0.91 3.07 -10.82
CA ARG A 22 0.80 3.59 -12.18
C ARG A 22 1.90 3.10 -13.10
N SER A 23 3.13 2.97 -12.59
CA SER A 23 4.26 2.46 -13.37
C SER A 23 4.04 0.99 -13.78
N VAL A 24 3.52 0.18 -12.86
CA VAL A 24 3.11 -1.21 -13.14
C VAL A 24 2.01 -1.25 -14.19
N ALA A 25 0.96 -0.43 -14.05
CA ALA A 25 -0.15 -0.38 -14.99
C ALA A 25 0.29 0.03 -16.40
N GLY A 26 1.29 0.92 -16.50
CA GLY A 26 1.85 1.42 -17.75
C GLY A 26 2.85 0.48 -18.44
N MET A 27 3.18 -0.69 -17.86
CA MET A 27 4.05 -1.65 -18.53
C MET A 27 3.41 -2.14 -19.85
N PRO A 28 4.20 -2.33 -20.92
CA PRO A 28 3.69 -2.86 -22.17
C PRO A 28 3.12 -4.27 -21.97
N SER A 29 2.11 -4.63 -22.75
CA SER A 29 1.64 -6.02 -22.81
C SER A 29 2.76 -6.91 -23.37
N SER A 30 2.93 -8.12 -22.82
CA SER A 30 4.04 -9.01 -23.18
C SER A 30 5.40 -8.33 -22.95
N ALA A 31 5.55 -7.69 -21.78
CA ALA A 31 6.76 -6.97 -21.43
C ALA A 31 7.98 -7.92 -21.47
N PRO A 32 9.12 -7.48 -22.06
CA PRO A 32 10.33 -8.30 -22.06
C PRO A 32 10.87 -8.55 -20.65
N VAL A 33 11.68 -9.59 -20.49
CA VAL A 33 12.14 -10.08 -19.18
C VAL A 33 12.88 -9.01 -18.37
N ASP A 34 13.68 -8.16 -19.02
CA ASP A 34 14.40 -7.05 -18.38
C ASP A 34 13.46 -5.99 -17.79
N VAL A 35 12.34 -5.68 -18.47
CA VAL A 35 11.29 -4.79 -17.98
C VAL A 35 10.61 -5.39 -16.75
N LEU A 36 10.29 -6.68 -16.78
CA LEU A 36 9.70 -7.38 -15.64
C LEU A 36 10.64 -7.39 -14.43
N GLN A 37 11.92 -7.69 -14.66
CA GLN A 37 12.95 -7.68 -13.62
C GLN A 37 13.15 -6.28 -13.02
N ALA A 38 13.21 -5.24 -13.86
CA ALA A 38 13.30 -3.87 -13.40
C ALA A 38 12.11 -3.46 -12.52
N MET A 39 10.89 -3.91 -12.85
CA MET A 39 9.72 -3.65 -12.03
C MET A 39 9.76 -4.41 -10.69
N ASN A 40 10.18 -5.68 -10.71
CA ASN A 40 10.38 -6.46 -9.48
C ASN A 40 11.37 -5.75 -8.53
N LEU A 41 12.52 -5.30 -9.06
CA LEU A 41 13.53 -4.55 -8.29
C LEU A 41 12.97 -3.24 -7.72
N ARG A 42 12.16 -2.52 -8.49
CA ARG A 42 11.54 -1.27 -8.04
C ARG A 42 10.53 -1.51 -6.90
N ILE A 43 9.74 -2.58 -6.99
CA ILE A 43 8.82 -3.00 -5.91
C ILE A 43 9.62 -3.40 -4.66
N ALA A 44 10.65 -4.22 -4.82
CA ALA A 44 11.53 -4.64 -3.74
C ALA A 44 12.19 -3.45 -3.03
N GLN A 45 12.69 -2.47 -3.80
CA GLN A 45 13.27 -1.26 -3.25
C GLN A 45 12.23 -0.46 -2.45
N TYR A 46 11.04 -0.24 -3.02
CA TYR A 46 9.96 0.50 -2.35
C TYR A 46 9.52 -0.18 -1.05
N TRP A 47 9.51 -1.51 -1.02
CA TRP A 47 9.24 -2.29 0.19
C TRP A 47 10.25 -2.01 1.31
N GLN A 48 11.54 -2.02 0.97
CA GLN A 48 12.62 -1.83 1.93
C GLN A 48 12.74 -0.39 2.43
N THR A 49 12.42 0.60 1.60
CA THR A 49 12.62 2.01 1.94
C THR A 49 11.39 2.68 2.53
N GLU A 50 10.18 2.25 2.18
CA GLU A 50 8.95 3.00 2.47
C GLU A 50 7.79 2.12 2.92
N MET A 51 7.29 1.21 2.07
CA MET A 51 6.02 0.50 2.30
C MET A 51 5.99 -0.26 3.63
N ARG A 52 7.09 -0.94 4.00
CA ARG A 52 7.14 -1.68 5.26
C ARG A 52 6.98 -0.77 6.48
N ALA A 53 7.65 0.37 6.48
CA ALA A 53 7.57 1.33 7.58
C ALA A 53 6.20 2.01 7.64
N HIS A 54 5.61 2.26 6.48
CA HIS A 54 4.25 2.79 6.34
C HIS A 54 3.21 1.87 6.99
N PHE A 55 3.16 0.59 6.59
CA PHE A 55 2.23 -0.40 7.18
C PHE A 55 2.41 -0.54 8.69
N GLN A 56 3.66 -0.55 9.17
CA GLN A 56 3.94 -0.63 10.60
C GLN A 56 3.34 0.54 11.40
N GLN A 57 3.32 1.74 10.83
CA GLN A 57 2.74 2.91 11.49
C GLN A 57 1.21 2.82 11.56
N GLU A 58 0.57 2.37 10.48
CA GLU A 58 -0.88 2.19 10.42
C GLU A 58 -1.35 1.10 11.37
N GLU A 59 -0.65 -0.04 11.37
CA GLU A 59 -0.91 -1.14 12.29
C GLU A 59 -0.69 -0.74 13.74
N ALA A 60 0.31 0.10 14.04
CA ALA A 60 0.52 0.63 15.38
C ALA A 60 -0.63 1.54 15.83
N ILE A 61 -1.20 2.36 14.94
CA ILE A 61 -2.39 3.17 15.23
C ILE A 61 -3.58 2.26 15.53
N LEU A 62 -3.82 1.21 14.73
CA LEU A 62 -4.90 0.25 14.99
C LEU A 62 -4.70 -0.52 16.29
N ALA A 63 -3.48 -0.91 16.63
CA ALA A 63 -3.17 -1.60 17.87
C ALA A 63 -3.41 -0.69 19.09
N GLN A 64 -3.09 0.60 18.97
CA GLN A 64 -3.33 1.58 20.03
C GLN A 64 -4.82 1.95 20.18
N TYR A 65 -5.55 2.00 19.06
CA TYR A 65 -6.95 2.42 19.01
C TYR A 65 -7.82 1.39 18.25
N PRO A 66 -8.05 0.20 18.83
CA PRO A 66 -8.72 -0.91 18.14
C PRO A 66 -10.19 -0.64 17.82
N ASP A 67 -10.81 0.38 18.41
CA ASP A 67 -12.18 0.78 18.11
C ASP A 67 -12.27 1.98 17.15
N ALA A 68 -11.13 2.52 16.67
CA ALA A 68 -11.09 3.68 15.78
C ALA A 68 -11.47 3.38 14.33
N LEU A 69 -11.61 2.10 13.96
CA LEU A 69 -11.99 1.66 12.62
C LEU A 69 -12.98 0.48 12.71
N PRO A 70 -14.04 0.39 11.90
CA PRO A 70 -14.91 -0.79 11.87
C PRO A 70 -14.15 -2.08 11.57
N ARG A 71 -14.49 -3.19 12.25
CA ARG A 71 -13.77 -4.47 12.12
C ARG A 71 -13.62 -4.95 10.67
N VAL A 72 -14.63 -4.72 9.83
CA VAL A 72 -14.59 -5.09 8.40
C VAL A 72 -13.50 -4.33 7.63
N LEU A 73 -13.29 -3.05 7.95
CA LEU A 73 -12.23 -2.25 7.32
C LEU A 73 -10.86 -2.58 7.92
N GLN A 74 -10.78 -2.89 9.22
CA GLN A 74 -9.53 -3.38 9.82
C GLN A 74 -9.06 -4.68 9.18
N GLN A 75 -9.95 -5.66 9.02
CA GLN A 75 -9.63 -6.95 8.40
C GLN A 75 -9.14 -6.74 6.97
N ARG A 76 -9.87 -5.95 6.18
CA ARG A 76 -9.46 -5.64 4.80
C ARG A 76 -8.10 -4.94 4.72
N LEU A 77 -7.83 -3.98 5.61
CA LEU A 77 -6.54 -3.29 5.69
C LEU A 77 -5.39 -4.27 5.94
N LEU A 78 -5.51 -5.09 6.98
CA LEU A 78 -4.49 -6.07 7.36
C LEU A 78 -4.31 -7.16 6.30
N ASP A 79 -5.40 -7.61 5.67
CA ASP A 79 -5.34 -8.58 4.57
C ASP A 79 -4.64 -8.00 3.33
N ASP A 80 -4.86 -6.71 3.03
CA ASP A 80 -4.14 -6.00 1.98
C ASP A 80 -2.65 -5.87 2.30
N HIS A 81 -2.29 -5.51 3.54
CA HIS A 81 -0.89 -5.46 3.98
C HIS A 81 -0.18 -6.79 3.80
N LEU A 82 -0.79 -7.88 4.27
CA LEU A 82 -0.20 -9.22 4.20
C LEU A 82 0.11 -9.63 2.76
N VAL A 83 -0.84 -9.41 1.83
CA VAL A 83 -0.64 -9.82 0.44
C VAL A 83 0.29 -8.88 -0.32
N LEU A 84 0.23 -7.57 -0.07
CA LEU A 84 1.17 -6.62 -0.67
C LEU A 84 2.59 -6.90 -0.20
N ALA A 85 2.79 -7.22 1.08
CA ALA A 85 4.08 -7.62 1.66
C ALA A 85 4.58 -8.95 1.08
N GLU A 86 3.72 -9.97 0.93
CA GLU A 86 4.10 -11.22 0.27
C GLU A 86 4.50 -10.98 -1.19
N GLY A 87 3.73 -10.20 -1.94
CA GLY A 87 4.07 -9.81 -3.31
C GLY A 87 5.41 -9.07 -3.40
N ALA A 88 5.67 -8.15 -2.46
CA ALA A 88 6.94 -7.44 -2.40
C ALA A 88 8.13 -8.36 -2.09
N ARG A 89 7.99 -9.31 -1.16
CA ARG A 89 9.02 -10.32 -0.89
C ARG A 89 9.27 -11.24 -2.08
N ARG A 90 8.23 -11.61 -2.81
CA ARG A 90 8.37 -12.31 -4.09
C ARG A 90 9.09 -11.46 -5.14
N ALA A 91 8.89 -10.16 -5.13
CA ALA A 91 9.60 -9.23 -6.00
C ALA A 91 11.10 -9.15 -5.71
N GLU A 92 11.51 -9.26 -4.44
CA GLU A 92 12.93 -9.38 -4.06
C GLU A 92 13.60 -10.62 -4.67
N ALA A 93 12.85 -11.71 -4.80
CA ALA A 93 13.29 -12.93 -5.46
C ALA A 93 13.14 -12.88 -7.00
N LEU A 94 12.78 -11.72 -7.57
CA LEU A 94 12.50 -11.52 -9.00
C LEU A 94 11.45 -12.49 -9.56
N SER A 95 10.48 -12.89 -8.73
CA SER A 95 9.56 -13.99 -9.05
C SER A 95 8.14 -13.53 -9.43
N LEU A 96 7.91 -12.24 -9.64
CA LEU A 96 6.62 -11.76 -10.17
C LEU A 96 6.70 -11.70 -11.70
N ASP A 97 5.82 -12.43 -12.35
CA ASP A 97 5.57 -12.35 -13.79
C ASP A 97 4.61 -11.18 -14.12
N GLU A 98 4.35 -10.95 -15.41
CA GLU A 98 3.51 -9.83 -15.85
C GLU A 98 2.10 -9.83 -15.17
N PRO A 99 1.35 -10.94 -15.15
CA PRO A 99 0.06 -10.97 -14.46
C PRO A 99 0.17 -10.67 -12.96
N ALA A 100 1.15 -11.25 -12.27
CA ALA A 100 1.33 -11.02 -10.84
C ALA A 100 1.72 -9.56 -10.54
N LEU A 101 2.59 -8.96 -11.35
CA LEU A 101 2.94 -7.54 -11.23
C LEU A 101 1.69 -6.67 -11.39
N ARG A 102 0.90 -6.88 -12.46
CA ARG A 102 -0.32 -6.11 -12.70
C ARG A 102 -1.32 -6.22 -11.55
N ALA A 103 -1.56 -7.44 -11.06
CA ALA A 103 -2.44 -7.67 -9.92
C ALA A 103 -1.94 -6.97 -8.65
N TRP A 104 -0.62 -7.01 -8.39
CA TRP A 104 -0.03 -6.33 -7.25
C TRP A 104 -0.19 -4.80 -7.33
N GLY A 105 0.06 -4.21 -8.50
CA GLY A 105 -0.10 -2.76 -8.71
C GLY A 105 -1.56 -2.30 -8.60
N GLU A 106 -2.50 -3.07 -9.14
CA GLU A 106 -3.94 -2.78 -8.99
C GLU A 106 -4.38 -2.85 -7.52
N ARG A 107 -3.89 -3.86 -6.80
CA ARG A 107 -4.17 -4.02 -5.37
C ARG A 107 -3.61 -2.84 -4.58
N LEU A 108 -2.36 -2.44 -4.82
CA LEU A 108 -1.75 -1.28 -4.17
C LEU A 108 -2.56 0.00 -4.39
N ALA A 109 -2.99 0.25 -5.63
CA ALA A 109 -3.81 1.43 -5.93
C ALA A 109 -5.19 1.38 -5.25
N THR A 110 -5.80 0.20 -5.13
CA THR A 110 -7.10 0.01 -4.48
C THR A 110 -7.01 0.16 -2.97
N HIS A 111 -5.95 -0.37 -2.37
CA HIS A 111 -5.62 -0.25 -0.96
C HIS A 111 -5.46 1.22 -0.56
N VAL A 112 -4.59 1.98 -1.24
CA VAL A 112 -4.40 3.43 -0.99
C VAL A 112 -5.71 4.23 -1.11
N ARG A 113 -6.55 3.90 -2.10
CA ARG A 113 -7.85 4.57 -2.25
C ARG A 113 -8.80 4.29 -1.10
N MET A 114 -8.83 3.06 -0.59
CA MET A 114 -9.64 2.69 0.56
C MET A 114 -9.13 3.41 1.82
N GLU A 115 -7.82 3.47 2.05
CA GLU A 115 -7.25 4.17 3.20
C GLU A 115 -7.64 5.64 3.23
N GLU A 116 -7.45 6.32 2.09
CA GLU A 116 -7.79 7.72 1.97
C GLU A 116 -9.29 7.98 2.08
N ARG A 117 -10.14 7.14 1.50
CA ARG A 117 -11.58 7.46 1.43
C ARG A 117 -12.38 6.92 2.60
N GLU A 118 -11.91 5.85 3.23
CA GLU A 118 -12.68 5.07 4.19
C GLU A 118 -11.95 4.99 5.52
N CYS A 119 -10.67 4.57 5.55
CA CYS A 119 -10.00 4.28 6.82
C CYS A 119 -9.57 5.56 7.57
N PHE A 120 -8.78 6.43 6.92
CA PHE A 120 -8.22 7.62 7.57
C PHE A 120 -9.28 8.61 8.03
N PRO A 121 -10.36 8.91 7.26
CA PRO A 121 -11.42 9.79 7.76
C PRO A 121 -12.10 9.26 9.02
N VAL A 122 -12.37 7.94 9.07
CA VAL A 122 -13.03 7.30 10.21
C VAL A 122 -12.12 7.30 11.44
N MET A 123 -10.85 6.93 11.26
CA MET A 123 -9.87 6.96 12.36
C MET A 123 -9.63 8.38 12.87
N GLN A 124 -9.52 9.38 12.00
CA GLN A 124 -9.39 10.77 12.42
C GLN A 124 -10.58 11.25 13.25
N ALA A 125 -11.80 10.93 12.84
CA ALA A 125 -13.00 11.30 13.59
C ALA A 125 -13.02 10.63 14.97
N ALA A 126 -12.68 9.34 15.05
CA ALA A 126 -12.61 8.61 16.31
C ALA A 126 -11.55 9.15 17.28
N LEU A 127 -10.46 9.71 16.74
CA LEU A 127 -9.36 10.30 17.51
C LEU A 127 -9.55 11.80 17.82
N GLY A 128 -10.68 12.39 17.43
CA GLY A 128 -10.95 13.82 17.64
C GLY A 128 -10.07 14.75 16.79
N LEU A 129 -9.58 14.27 15.64
CA LEU A 129 -8.74 14.99 14.67
C LEU A 129 -9.56 15.50 13.47
N GLY A 130 -10.78 16.00 13.70
CA GLY A 130 -11.77 16.39 12.69
C GLY A 130 -12.20 17.84 12.77
#